data_AF-A0AAJ0TAX9-F1
#
_entry.id   AF-A0AAJ0TAX9-F1
#
_cell.length_a   1.000
_cell.length_b   1.000
_cell.length_c   1.000
_cell.angle_alpha   90.00
_cell.angle_beta   90.00
_cell.angle_gamma   90.00
#
_symmetry.space_group_name_H-M   'P 1'
#
loop_
_entity.id
_entity.type
_entity.pdbx_description
1 polymer ?
#
loop_
_entity_poly.entity_id
_entity_poly.type
_entity_poly.pdbx_seq_one_letter_code
_entity_poly.pdbx_strand_id
1 'polypeptide(L)'
;MSKGTPSFGRHQRITHIRCRRCGRHSYHIQKKQCSACAYPRPKMRKESWKWKPVNRAKRKYLRPKHQKVKTARQGRWVKNK
;
A
#
# COMPACT_ATOMS: atom_id res chain seq x y z
N MET A 1 -36.36 -4.72 -11.79
CA MET A 1 -35.31 -3.92 -11.13
C MET A 1 -34.98 -2.73 -12.02
N SER A 2 -35.43 -1.52 -11.67
CA SER A 2 -35.10 -0.32 -12.44
C SER A 2 -33.66 0.12 -12.16
N LYS A 3 -32.99 0.68 -13.17
CA LYS A 3 -31.67 1.29 -13.04
C LYS A 3 -31.81 2.69 -12.41
N GLY A 4 -30.70 3.22 -11.86
CA GLY A 4 -30.64 4.59 -11.36
C GLY A 4 -31.14 4.74 -9.92
N THR A 5 -31.74 5.89 -9.59
CA THR A 5 -32.27 6.26 -8.27
C THR A 5 -32.94 5.11 -7.49
N PRO A 6 -33.88 4.32 -8.06
CA PRO A 6 -34.55 3.25 -7.32
C PRO A 6 -33.62 2.12 -6.85
N SER A 7 -32.46 1.93 -7.49
CA SER A 7 -31.46 0.94 -7.05
C SER A 7 -30.58 1.43 -5.90
N PHE A 8 -30.36 2.74 -5.74
CA PHE A 8 -29.42 3.26 -4.76
C PHE A 8 -29.84 3.05 -3.31
N GLY A 9 -31.15 2.98 -3.03
CA GLY A 9 -31.67 2.67 -1.69
C GLY A 9 -31.24 1.30 -1.15
N ARG A 10 -30.78 0.38 -2.02
CA ARG A 10 -30.32 -0.96 -1.63
C ARG A 10 -28.80 -1.05 -1.37
N HIS A 11 -28.04 0.03 -1.57
CA HIS A 11 -26.57 0.05 -1.40
C HIS A 11 -26.13 0.40 0.03
N GLN A 12 -26.57 -0.38 1.02
CA GLN A 12 -26.24 -0.14 2.44
C GLN A 12 -25.05 -0.99 2.94
N ARG A 13 -24.73 -2.09 2.25
CA ARG A 13 -23.70 -3.03 2.69
C ARG A 13 -22.30 -2.53 2.30
N ILE A 14 -21.41 -2.48 3.28
CA ILE A 14 -20.01 -2.08 3.08
C ILE A 14 -19.21 -3.25 2.52
N THR A 15 -18.50 -3.04 1.42
CA THR A 15 -17.62 -4.06 0.79
C THR A 15 -16.16 -3.94 1.24
N HIS A 16 -15.71 -2.72 1.55
CA HIS A 16 -14.33 -2.39 1.84
C HIS A 16 -14.13 -1.66 3.17
N ILE A 17 -13.13 -2.10 3.95
CA ILE A 17 -12.70 -1.48 5.21
C ILE A 17 -11.22 -1.05 5.15
N ARG A 18 -10.76 -0.36 6.19
CA ARG A 18 -9.34 0.03 6.32
C ARG A 18 -8.44 -1.20 6.44
N CYS A 19 -7.40 -1.25 5.61
CA CYS A 19 -6.43 -2.34 5.64
C CYS A 19 -5.35 -2.10 6.72
N ARG A 20 -5.11 -3.12 7.55
CA ARG A 20 -4.09 -3.09 8.61
C ARG A 20 -2.65 -2.82 8.13
N ARG A 21 -2.29 -3.20 6.89
CA ARG A 21 -0.94 -3.01 6.35
C ARG A 21 -0.73 -1.64 5.69
N CYS A 22 -1.68 -1.20 4.87
CA CYS A 22 -1.54 0.00 4.03
C CYS A 22 -2.39 1.20 4.47
N GLY A 23 -3.29 1.06 5.45
CA GLY A 23 -4.12 2.14 5.99
C GLY A 23 -5.26 2.64 5.07
N ARG A 24 -5.32 2.16 3.83
CA ARG A 24 -6.36 2.52 2.84
C ARG A 24 -7.67 1.75 3.07
N HIS A 25 -8.81 2.35 2.73
CA HIS A 25 -10.12 1.68 2.61
C HIS A 25 -10.14 0.76 1.39
N SER A 26 -9.44 -0.36 1.48
CA SER A 26 -9.23 -1.26 0.34
C SER A 26 -9.22 -2.74 0.74
N TYR A 27 -9.51 -3.06 2.01
CA TYR A 27 -9.60 -4.44 2.47
C TYR A 27 -11.02 -4.96 2.24
N HIS A 28 -11.15 -6.00 1.42
CA HIS A 28 -12.43 -6.60 1.10
C HIS A 28 -12.85 -7.57 2.20
N ILE A 29 -14.06 -7.39 2.77
CA ILE A 29 -14.54 -8.19 3.91
C ILE A 29 -14.73 -9.66 3.50
N GLN A 30 -15.53 -9.92 2.46
CA GLN A 30 -15.83 -11.28 2.01
C GLN A 30 -14.58 -12.03 1.49
N LYS A 31 -13.79 -11.39 0.62
CA LYS A 31 -12.58 -12.00 0.02
C LYS A 31 -11.36 -12.01 0.96
N LYS A 32 -11.48 -11.39 2.14
CA LYS A 32 -10.41 -11.25 3.13
C LYS A 32 -9.07 -10.75 2.57
N GLN A 33 -9.10 -9.95 1.49
CA GLN A 33 -7.91 -9.51 0.76
C GLN A 33 -7.93 -8.01 0.47
N CYS A 34 -6.77 -7.37 0.56
CA CYS A 34 -6.59 -5.97 0.20
C CYS A 34 -6.32 -5.78 -1.29
N SER A 35 -7.13 -4.97 -1.98
CA SER A 35 -6.95 -4.66 -3.40
C SER A 35 -5.68 -3.84 -3.67
N ALA A 36 -5.27 -3.01 -2.71
CA ALA A 36 -4.13 -2.12 -2.85
C ALA A 36 -2.78 -2.82 -2.59
N CYS A 37 -2.64 -3.52 -1.46
CA CYS A 37 -1.35 -4.11 -1.05
C CYS A 37 -1.32 -5.65 -1.05
N ALA A 38 -2.42 -6.32 -1.42
CA ALA A 38 -2.60 -7.78 -1.39
C ALA A 38 -2.46 -8.44 -0.01
N TYR A 39 -2.50 -7.69 1.10
CA TYR A 39 -2.66 -8.28 2.44
C TYR A 39 -3.82 -9.30 2.45
N PRO A 40 -3.66 -10.52 2.97
CA PRO A 40 -2.59 -11.01 3.87
C PRO A 40 -1.30 -11.50 3.20
N ARG A 41 -1.22 -11.60 1.86
CA ARG A 41 -0.03 -12.14 1.17
C ARG A 41 1.26 -11.44 1.63
N PRO A 42 2.40 -12.13 1.77
CA PRO A 42 3.63 -11.51 2.26
C PRO A 42 4.16 -10.45 1.29
N LYS A 43 4.13 -10.76 -0.01
CA LYS A 43 4.56 -9.84 -1.07
C LYS A 43 3.54 -8.73 -1.27
N MET A 44 4.01 -7.49 -1.34
CA MET A 44 3.17 -6.35 -1.70
C MET A 44 2.80 -6.42 -3.18
N ARG A 45 1.51 -6.17 -3.48
CA ARG A 45 1.04 -6.06 -4.87
C ARG A 45 1.77 -4.91 -5.57
N LYS A 46 2.53 -5.24 -6.61
CA LYS A 46 3.17 -4.31 -7.54
C LYS A 46 2.80 -4.77 -8.95
N GLU A 47 2.21 -3.88 -9.71
CA GLU A 47 1.81 -4.13 -11.09
C GLU A 47 2.64 -3.21 -11.98
N SER A 48 3.15 -3.73 -13.10
CA SER A 48 4.00 -2.99 -14.04
C SER A 48 3.27 -1.79 -14.66
N TRP A 49 1.98 -1.95 -14.95
CA TRP A 49 1.14 -0.88 -15.51
C TRP A 49 0.82 0.24 -14.49
N LYS A 50 1.02 0.01 -13.19
CA LYS A 50 0.86 1.05 -12.16
C LYS A 50 2.16 1.82 -11.97
N TRP A 51 2.31 2.89 -12.75
CA TRP A 51 3.33 3.93 -12.57
C TRP A 51 3.36 4.60 -11.18
N LYS A 52 2.21 4.73 -10.50
CA LYS A 52 2.13 5.39 -9.18
C LYS A 52 2.09 4.37 -8.03
N PRO A 53 3.00 4.46 -7.04
CA PRO A 53 3.07 3.48 -5.96
C PRO A 53 1.90 3.61 -4.97
N VAL A 54 1.56 2.48 -4.34
CA VAL A 54 0.51 2.33 -3.32
C VAL A 54 0.82 3.12 -2.03
N ASN A 55 2.06 3.56 -1.83
CA ASN A 55 2.51 4.21 -0.60
C ASN A 55 2.99 5.65 -0.85
N ARG A 56 2.20 6.50 -1.52
CA ARG A 56 2.55 7.92 -1.77
C ARG A 56 2.95 8.67 -0.48
N ALA A 57 2.33 8.38 0.66
CA ALA A 57 2.56 9.07 1.94
C ALA A 57 3.75 8.53 2.76
N LYS A 58 4.04 7.22 2.72
CA LYS A 58 5.12 6.63 3.55
C LYS A 58 6.53 7.04 3.13
N ARG A 59 6.75 7.45 1.86
CA ARG A 59 8.05 8.00 1.44
C ARG A 59 8.30 9.43 1.90
N LYS A 60 7.26 10.22 2.19
CA LYS A 60 7.44 11.64 2.56
C LYS A 60 7.88 11.83 4.02
N TYR A 61 7.54 10.90 4.93
CA TYR A 61 7.75 11.10 6.37
C TYR A 61 8.53 10.00 7.09
N LEU A 62 8.73 8.82 6.50
CA LEU A 62 9.67 7.84 7.05
C LEU A 62 11.05 8.10 6.45
N ARG A 63 11.79 9.05 7.04
CA ARG A 63 13.25 9.05 6.96
C ARG A 63 13.71 7.68 7.47
N PRO A 64 14.33 6.82 6.65
CA PRO A 64 14.88 5.57 7.16
C PRO A 64 16.07 5.91 8.06
N LYS A 65 15.87 5.89 9.40
CA LYS A 65 16.93 6.15 10.39
C LYS A 65 18.17 5.27 10.16
N HIS A 66 18.00 4.11 9.52
CA HIS A 66 19.03 3.08 9.37
C HIS A 66 19.81 3.10 8.04
N GLN A 67 19.43 3.96 7.08
CA GLN A 67 20.10 3.98 5.75
C GLN A 67 21.36 4.85 5.74
N LYS A 68 21.45 5.84 6.64
CA LYS A 68 22.66 6.68 6.82
C LYS A 68 23.88 5.90 7.30
N VAL A 69 23.70 4.82 8.07
CA VAL A 69 24.83 4.04 8.62
C VAL A 69 25.52 3.18 7.56
N LYS A 70 24.78 2.71 6.54
CA LYS A 70 25.33 1.84 5.50
C LYS A 70 26.16 2.60 4.45
N THR A 71 25.73 3.80 4.06
CA THR A 71 26.48 4.64 3.10
C THR A 71 27.76 5.22 3.71
N ALA A 72 27.79 5.45 5.03
CA ALA A 72 28.99 5.93 5.73
C ALA A 72 30.09 4.85 5.89
N ARG A 73 29.74 3.56 5.95
CA ARG A 73 30.71 2.45 6.01
C ARG A 73 31.32 2.11 4.65
N GLN A 74 30.61 2.33 3.54
CA GLN A 74 31.11 2.03 2.19
C GLN A 74 32.14 3.05 1.67
N GLY A 75 32.12 4.29 2.17
CA GLY A 75 33.06 5.35 1.77
C GLY A 75 34.42 5.34 2.49
N ARG A 76 34.64 4.45 3.47
CA ARG A 76 35.89 4.40 4.26
C ARG A 76 36.93 3.42 3.69
N TRP A 77 36.55 2.54 2.76
CA TRP A 77 37.43 1.51 2.17
C TRP A 77 38.01 1.88 0.79
N VAL A 78 37.72 3.08 0.27
CA VAL A 78 38.23 3.56 -1.04
C VAL A 78 39.40 4.56 -0.88
N LYS A 79 39.72 4.99 0.34
CA LYS A 79 40.74 6.02 0.61
C LYS A 79 42.10 5.51 1.11
N ASN A 80 42.27 4.18 1.24
CA ASN A 80 43.55 3.55 1.61
C ASN A 80 43.99 2.55 0.51
N LYS A 81 43.93 2.98 -0.75
CA LYS A 81 44.67 2.39 -1.87
C LYS A 81 45.35 3.53 -2.62
#